data_AF-A0A8T5J5W7-F1
#
_entry.id   AF-A0A8T5J5W7-F1
#
_cell.length_a   1.000
_cell.length_b   1.000
_cell.length_c   1.000
_cell.angle_alpha   90.00
_cell.angle_beta   90.00
_cell.angle_gamma   90.00
#
_symmetry.space_group_name_H-M   'P 1'
#
loop_
_entity.id
_entity.type
_entity.pdbx_description
1 polymer ?
#
loop_
_entity_poly.entity_id
_entity_poly.type
_entity_poly.pdbx_seq_one_letter_code
_entity_poly.pdbx_strand_id
1 'polypeptide(L)' 'NQSETVTRALRKYLEDTEEYTLNEASNMIILRELQMRFEPMSAEMELLKTLIAIIS' A
#
# COMPACT_ATOMS: atom_id res chain seq x y z
N ASN A 1 -23.01 25.40 8.09
CA ASN A 1 -22.77 23.98 8.37
C ASN A 1 -21.48 23.46 7.70
N GLN A 2 -20.36 24.19 7.78
CA GLN A 2 -19.08 23.80 7.15
C GLN A 2 -18.15 23.06 8.11
N SER A 3 -18.28 23.32 9.42
CA SER A 3 -17.50 22.67 10.48
C SER A 3 -17.73 21.15 10.51
N GLU A 4 -18.97 20.72 10.27
CA GLU A 4 -19.34 19.29 10.24
C GLU A 4 -18.72 18.57 9.04
N THR A 5 -18.70 19.20 7.86
CA THR A 5 -18.07 18.68 6.64
C THR A 5 -16.55 18.55 6.78
N VAL A 6 -15.89 19.54 7.39
CA VAL A 6 -14.45 19.51 7.64
C VAL A 6 -14.11 18.40 8.64
N THR A 7 -14.90 18.26 9.71
CA THR A 7 -14.72 17.21 10.71
C THR A 7 -14.90 15.82 10.09
N ARG A 8 -15.86 15.66 9.18
CA ARG A 8 -16.09 14.40 8.46
C ARG A 8 -14.97 14.06 7.47
N ALA A 9 -14.45 15.05 6.76
CA ALA A 9 -13.32 14.88 5.85
C ALA A 9 -12.04 14.50 6.61
N LEU A 10 -11.75 15.16 7.72
CA LEU A 10 -10.61 14.84 8.58
C LEU A 10 -10.73 13.44 9.17
N ARG A 11 -11.92 13.06 9.66
CA ARG A 11 -12.16 11.73 10.20
C ARG A 11 -11.96 10.64 9.15
N LYS A 12 -12.43 10.85 7.92
CA LYS A 12 -12.19 9.93 6.79
C LYS A 12 -10.70 9.82 6.44
N TYR A 13 -9.98 10.94 6.43
CA TYR A 13 -8.53 10.94 6.17
C TYR A 13 -7.71 10.24 7.27
N LEU A 14 -8.16 10.32 8.52
CA LEU A 14 -7.52 9.68 9.66
C LEU A 14 -7.92 8.19 9.83
N GLU A 15 -9.11 7.81 9.35
CA GLU A 15 -9.54 6.41 9.26
C GLU A 15 -8.86 5.68 8.09
N ASP A 16 -8.56 6.37 6.97
CA ASP A 16 -7.78 5.81 5.85
C ASP A 16 -6.28 5.64 6.17
N THR A 17 -5.81 6.13 7.32
CA THR A 17 -4.49 5.81 7.88
C THR A 17 -4.55 4.59 8.80
N GLU A 18 -5.25 3.53 8.37
CA GLU A 18 -4.91 2.18 8.84
C GLU A 18 -3.49 1.89 8.34
N GLU A 19 -2.50 2.19 9.19
CA GLU A 19 -1.16 1.64 9.06
C GLU A 19 -1.30 0.12 9.13
N TYR A 20 -1.46 -0.52 7.97
CA TYR A 20 -1.41 -1.97 7.88
C TYR A 20 -0.07 -2.40 8.45
N THR A 21 -0.11 -3.02 9.62
CA THR A 21 1.10 -3.63 10.17
C THR A 21 1.51 -4.74 9.22
N LEU A 22 2.81 -4.99 9.08
CA LEU A 22 3.35 -6.02 8.16
C LEU A 22 2.70 -7.41 8.37
N ASN A 23 2.16 -7.66 9.55
CA ASN A 23 1.47 -8.91 9.92
C ASN A 23 0.02 -9.01 9.41
N GLU A 24 -0.61 -7.88 9.06
CA GLU A 24 -2.00 -7.79 8.60
C GLU A 24 -2.07 -7.51 7.08
N ALA A 25 -0.94 -7.12 6.48
CA ALA A 25 -0.85 -6.86 5.06
C ALA A 25 -0.91 -8.16 4.24
N SER A 26 -1.79 -8.20 3.24
CA SER A 26 -1.77 -9.28 2.26
C SER A 26 -0.44 -9.32 1.49
N ASN A 27 -0.05 -10.50 0.98
CA ASN A 27 1.13 -10.64 0.12
C ASN A 27 1.13 -9.61 -1.03
N MET A 28 -0.04 -9.30 -1.59
CA MET A 28 -0.16 -8.32 -2.68
C MET A 28 0.11 -6.88 -2.23
N ILE A 29 -0.27 -6.51 -1.01
CA ILE A 29 0.03 -5.18 -0.46
C ILE A 29 1.55 -5.06 -0.26
N ILE A 30 2.17 -6.07 0.35
CA ILE A 30 3.62 -6.11 0.59
C ILE A 30 4.39 -6.02 -0.73
N LEU A 31 4.01 -6.80 -1.75
CA LEU A 31 4.68 -6.80 -3.05
C LEU A 31 4.59 -5.45 -3.76
N ARG A 32 3.44 -4.75 -3.67
CA ARG A 32 3.27 -3.41 -4.26
C ARG A 32 4.11 -2.36 -3.54
N GLU A 33 4.17 -2.41 -2.21
CA GLU A 33 5.02 -1.52 -1.42
C GLU A 33 6.50 -1.71 -1.78
N LEU A 34 6.94 -2.95 -1.96
CA LEU A 34 8.31 -3.26 -2.37
C LEU A 34 8.62 -2.77 -3.79
N GLN A 35 7.68 -2.82 -4.73
CA GLN A 35 7.88 -2.29 -6.09
C GLN A 35 8.22 -0.80 -6.09
N MET A 36 7.72 -0.02 -5.14
CA MET A 36 8.03 1.41 -5.04
C MET A 36 9.46 1.70 -4.54
N ARG A 37 10.18 0.69 -4.03
CA ARG A 37 11.51 0.85 -3.42
C ARG A 37 12.67 0.40 -4.29
N PHE A 38 12.40 -0.33 -5.38
CA PHE A 38 13.45 -0.86 -6.25
C PHE A 38 13.46 -0.16 -7.60
N GLU A 39 14.65 -0.04 -8.17
CA GLU A 39 14.84 0.51 -9.50
C GLU A 39 14.14 -0.37 -10.56
N PRO A 40 13.53 0.19 -11.62
CA PRO A 40 12.71 -0.54 -12.59
C PRO A 40 13.39 -1.75 -13.29
N MET A 41 14.72 -1.81 -13.28
CA MET A 41 15.55 -2.84 -13.92
C MET A 41 16.48 -3.57 -12.95
N SER A 42 16.25 -3.47 -11.64
CA SER A 42 17.05 -4.19 -10.65
C SER A 42 16.65 -5.67 -10.58
N ALA A 43 17.55 -6.53 -10.09
CA ALA A 43 17.26 -7.96 -9.92
C ALA A 43 16.10 -8.19 -8.93
N GLU A 44 15.98 -7.32 -7.92
CA GLU A 44 14.90 -7.32 -6.94
C GLU A 44 13.55 -6.99 -7.60
N MET A 45 13.52 -6.04 -8.53
CA MET A 45 12.31 -5.72 -9.30
C MET A 45 11.87 -6.89 -10.19
N GLU A 46 12.82 -7.59 -10.84
CA GLU A 46 12.51 -8.78 -11.64
C GLU A 46 12.00 -9.96 -10.78
N LEU A 47 12.56 -10.13 -9.58
CA LEU A 47 12.05 -11.08 -8.60
C LEU A 47 10.62 -10.73 -8.17
N LEU A 48 10.34 -9.47 -7.86
CA LEU A 48 8.99 -9.02 -7.49
C LEU A 48 7.97 -9.25 -8.59
N LYS A 49 8.31 -8.94 -9.85
CA LYS A 49 7.45 -9.24 -11.00
C LYS A 49 7.13 -10.73 -11.10
N THR A 50 8.12 -11.58 -10.90
CA THR A 50 7.96 -13.03 -10.90
C THR A 50 7.04 -13.51 -9.77
N LEU A 51 7.25 -13.01 -8.54
CA LEU A 51 6.41 -13.35 -7.39
C LEU A 51 4.96 -12.93 -7.61
N ILE A 52 4.72 -11.71 -8.12
CA ILE A 52 3.38 -11.23 -8.45
C ILE A 52 2.72 -12.17 -9.47
N ALA A 53 3.42 -12.54 -10.54
CA ALA A 53 2.89 -13.42 -11.59
C ALA A 53 2.54 -14.83 -11.10
N ILE A 54 3.19 -15.33 -10.04
CA ILE A 54 2.89 -16.65 -9.45
C ILE A 54 1.66 -16.58 -8.54
N ILE A 55 1.45 -15.45 -7.88
CA ILE A 55 0.41 -15.28 -6.85
C ILE A 55 -0.90 -14.71 -7.44
N SER A 56 -0.86 -14.16 -8.66
CA SER A 56 -2.04 -13.64 -9.39
C SER A 56 -2.72 -14.68 -10.28
#